data_AF-A0A954PJ22-F1
#
_entry.id   AF-A0A954PJ22-F1
#
_cell.length_a   1.000
_cell.length_b   1.000
_cell.length_c   1.000
_cell.angle_alpha   90.00
_cell.angle_beta   90.00
_cell.angle_gamma   90.00
#
_symmetry.space_group_name_H-M   'P 1'
#
loop_
_entity.id
_entity.type
_entity.pdbx_description
1 polymer ?
#
loop_
_entity_poly.entity_id
_entity_poly.type
_entity_poly.pdbx_seq_one_letter_code
_entity_poly.pdbx_strand_id
1 'polypeptide(L)' 'MPPHSVGGGQHAYTLHIYALSFVPHFSAAKGEVTREVLLTKTKDSILDSAELKVVILQES' A
#
# COMPACT_ATOMS: atom_id res chain seq x y z
N MET A 1 1.53 -5.86 10.62
CA MET A 1 2.78 -5.90 11.39
C MET A 1 3.61 -4.69 11.01
N PRO A 2 4.30 -4.05 11.96
CA PRO A 2 5.39 -3.14 11.62
C PRO A 2 6.45 -3.88 10.79
N PRO A 3 7.31 -3.16 10.05
CA PRO A 3 8.43 -3.73 9.31
C PRO A 3 9.14 -4.80 10.14
N HIS A 4 9.08 -6.04 9.67
CA HIS A 4 9.64 -7.21 10.36
C HIS A 4 10.21 -8.14 9.29
N SER A 5 11.21 -7.62 8.59
CA SER A 5 11.98 -8.37 7.61
C SER A 5 12.71 -9.48 8.35
N VAL A 6 12.50 -10.73 7.93
CA VAL A 6 13.25 -11.86 8.48
C VAL A 6 14.62 -11.87 7.81
N GLY A 7 15.68 -11.79 8.61
CA GLY A 7 17.06 -11.62 8.15
C GLY A 7 17.46 -10.15 8.20
N GLY A 8 18.40 -9.80 9.09
CA GLY A 8 18.92 -8.44 9.22
C GLY A 8 19.40 -7.87 7.88
N GLY A 9 19.36 -6.55 7.75
CA GLY A 9 19.69 -5.87 6.50
C GLY A 9 18.82 -4.66 6.20
N GLN A 10 19.08 -4.06 5.04
CA GLN A 10 18.41 -2.85 4.58
C GLN A 10 17.18 -3.22 3.75
N HIS A 11 15.99 -2.80 4.19
CA HIS A 11 14.74 -3.00 3.49
C HIS A 11 14.11 -1.67 3.12
N ALA A 12 13.72 -1.53 1.85
CA ALA A 12 13.00 -0.36 1.36
C ALA A 12 11.50 -0.66 1.28
N TYR A 13 10.70 0.26 1.83
CA TYR A 13 9.24 0.25 1.80
C TYR A 13 8.77 1.50 1.07
N THR A 14 7.89 1.34 0.08
CA THR A 14 7.24 2.46 -0.57
C THR A 14 5.80 2.58 -0.07
N LEU A 15 5.46 3.73 0.49
CA LEU A 15 4.10 4.10 0.83
C LEU A 15 3.52 4.88 -0.36
N HIS A 16 2.45 4.36 -0.95
CA HIS A 16 1.71 5.03 -2.02
C HIS A 16 0.45 5.68 -1.44
N ILE A 17 0.21 6.94 -1.79
CA ILE A 17 -0.99 7.69 -1.42
C ILE A 17 -1.69 8.09 -2.72
N TYR A 18 -3.01 7.88 -2.76
CA TYR A 18 -3.84 8.22 -3.92
C TYR A 18 -5.00 9.12 -3.48
N ALA A 19 -5.16 10.27 -4.14
CA ALA A 19 -6.35 11.09 -4.01
C ALA A 19 -7.42 10.56 -4.96
N LEU A 20 -8.62 10.26 -4.46
CA LEU A 20 -9.70 9.66 -5.26
C LEU A 20 -10.85 10.66 -5.44
N SER A 21 -11.44 10.69 -6.63
CA SER A 21 -12.61 11.52 -6.98
C SER A 21 -13.91 11.02 -6.38
N PHE A 22 -13.95 9.75 -5.94
CA PHE A 22 -15.07 9.15 -5.22
C PHE A 22 -14.59 7.99 -4.35
N VAL A 23 -15.43 7.59 -3.39
CA VAL A 23 -15.13 6.46 -2.49
C VAL A 23 -15.41 5.13 -3.21
N PRO A 24 -14.42 4.25 -3.41
CA PRO A 24 -14.62 2.95 -4.05
C PRO A 24 -15.45 2.02 -3.15
N HIS A 25 -16.38 1.29 -3.75
CA HIS A 25 -17.18 0.30 -3.05
C HIS A 25 -16.55 -1.11 -3.17
N PHE A 26 -16.37 -1.78 -2.02
CA PHE A 26 -15.88 -3.14 -1.93
C PHE A 26 -16.98 -4.05 -1.39
N SER A 27 -17.35 -5.08 -2.15
CA SER A 27 -18.32 -6.10 -1.75
C SER A 27 -17.69 -7.28 -1.00
N ALA A 28 -16.35 -7.32 -0.92
CA ALA A 28 -15.60 -8.40 -0.32
C ALA A 28 -15.65 -8.33 1.22
N ALA A 29 -15.55 -9.47 1.90
CA ALA A 29 -15.53 -9.49 3.36
C ALA A 29 -14.29 -8.74 3.89
N LYS A 30 -14.36 -8.24 5.13
CA LYS A 30 -13.19 -7.63 5.79
C LYS A 30 -12.04 -8.65 5.82
N GLY A 31 -10.95 -8.35 5.13
CA GLY A 31 -9.80 -9.25 4.98
C GLY A 31 -9.58 -9.80 3.57
N GLU A 32 -10.56 -9.69 2.67
CA GLU A 32 -10.48 -10.16 1.28
C GLU A 32 -10.08 -9.08 0.27
N VAL A 33 -9.95 -7.83 0.71
CA VAL A 33 -9.46 -6.74 -0.16
C VAL A 33 -7.95 -6.88 -0.33
N THR A 34 -7.55 -7.56 -1.41
CA THR A 34 -6.14 -7.66 -1.80
C THR A 34 -5.67 -6.37 -2.49
N ARG A 35 -4.34 -6.25 -2.69
CA ARG A 35 -3.75 -5.14 -3.43
C ARG A 35 -4.33 -5.02 -4.84
N GLU A 36 -4.52 -6.14 -5.52
CA GLU A 36 -5.01 -6.19 -6.89
C GLU A 36 -6.45 -5.68 -6.96
N VAL A 37 -7.32 -6.17 -6.05
CA VAL A 37 -8.72 -5.72 -5.94
C VAL A 37 -8.78 -4.21 -5.66
N LEU A 38 -7.96 -3.72 -4.73
CA LEU A 38 -7.87 -2.29 -4.41
C LEU A 38 -7.49 -1.46 -5.64
N LEU A 39 -6.39 -1.81 -6.31
CA LEU A 39 -5.88 -1.05 -7.46
C LEU A 39 -6.85 -1.07 -8.64
N THR A 40 -7.51 -2.19 -8.91
CA THR A 40 -8.55 -2.27 -9.96
C THR A 40 -9.74 -1.37 -9.62
N LYS A 41 -10.18 -1.33 -8.35
CA LYS A 41 -11.33 -0.54 -7.93
C LYS A 41 -11.08 0.96 -7.89
N THR A 42 -9.84 1.38 -7.68
CA THR A 42 -9.48 2.80 -7.60
C THR A 42 -9.05 3.41 -8.93
N LYS A 43 -8.59 2.61 -9.90
CA LYS A 43 -7.91 3.06 -11.13
C LYS A 43 -8.55 4.29 -11.80
N ASP A 44 -9.87 4.24 -12.05
CA ASP A 44 -10.56 5.29 -12.79
C ASP A 44 -10.98 6.50 -11.93
N SER A 45 -10.67 6.45 -10.63
CA SER A 45 -10.98 7.51 -9.65
C SER A 45 -9.76 8.30 -9.20
N ILE A 46 -8.54 7.91 -9.57
CA ILE A 46 -7.32 8.57 -9.11
C ILE A 46 -7.21 9.96 -9.75
N LEU A 47 -7.21 11.00 -8.91
CA LEU A 47 -6.98 12.39 -9.29
C LEU A 47 -5.50 12.76 -9.22
N ASP A 48 -4.82 12.25 -8.19
CA ASP A 48 -3.40 12.52 -7.94
C ASP A 48 -2.77 11.40 -7.09
N SER A 49 -1.45 11.35 -7.06
CA SER A 49 -0.70 10.36 -6.30
C SER A 49 0.61 10.90 -5.74
N ALA A 50 1.01 10.40 -4.57
CA ALA A 50 2.31 10.68 -3.96
C ALA A 50 2.95 9.39 -3.46
N GLU A 51 4.29 9.38 -3.43
CA GLU A 51 5.07 8.24 -2.94
C GLU A 51 6.07 8.69 -1.88
N LEU A 52 6.21 7.89 -0.83
CA LEU A 52 7.25 8.03 0.18
C LEU A 52 8.04 6.74 0.27
N LYS A 53 9.33 6.83 -0.04
CA LYS A 53 10.28 5.72 0.11
C LYS A 53 10.95 5.78 1.47
N VAL A 54 10.75 4.74 2.29
CA VAL A 54 11.34 4.59 3.61
C VAL A 54 12.34 3.44 3.56
N VAL A 55 13.55 3.67 4.07
CA VAL A 55 14.58 2.65 4.19
C VAL A 55 14.73 2.33 5.68
N ILE A 56 14.62 1.06 6.02
CA ILE A 56 14.80 0.58 7.39
C ILE A 56 15.98 -0.37 7.39
N LEU A 57 16.95 -0.07 8.25
CA LEU A 57 18.05 -0.97 8.56
C LEU A 57 17.67 -1.74 9.82
N GLN A 58 17.56 -3.06 9.72
CA GLN A 58 17.41 -3.91 10.89
C GLN A 58 18.78 -4.48 11.25
N GLU A 59 19.31 -4.03 12.38
CA GLU A 59 20.55 -4.58 12.94
C GLU A 59 20.26 -5.96 13.55
N SER A 60 21.19 -6.88 13.33
CA SER A 60 21.11 -8.30 13.72
C SER A 60 21.35 -8.52 15.21
#